data_AF-A0A637Z7D6-F1
#
_entry.id   AF-A0A637Z7D6-F1
#
_cell.length_a   1.000
_cell.length_b   1.000
_cell.length_c   1.000
_cell.angle_alpha   90.00
_cell.angle_beta   90.00
_cell.angle_gamma   90.00
#
_symmetry.space_group_name_H-M   'P 1'
#
loop_
_entity.id
_entity.type
_entity.pdbx_description
1 polymer ?
#
loop_
_entity_poly.entity_id
_entity_poly.type
_entity_poly.pdbx_seq_one_letter_code
_entity_poly.pdbx_strand_id
1 'polypeptide(L)'
;MSNIDKQALREAAVAIETFRVKVTPQVVLALLDENLQLQQEKDAIEAVALALRDDMRQAREQLEAAEKRIADGSKRIAELENSETQLINERDAAESALADMYQAATGERPEWSNMFGFADAVDVVEERLATLEANQSQTTPTGIQLITEAIGAHGYIVGCLLQGRPDLALEESRKWVSAFGQAAEIVSAQD
;
A
#
# COMPACT_ATOMS: atom_id res chain seq x y z
N MET A 1 44.23 46.55 -86.15
CA MET A 1 43.00 45.97 -86.75
C MET A 1 43.04 44.48 -86.48
N SER A 2 42.10 43.95 -85.69
CA SER A 2 42.08 42.52 -85.31
C SER A 2 41.92 41.65 -86.56
N ASN A 3 42.82 40.70 -86.76
CA ASN A 3 42.81 39.80 -87.91
C ASN A 3 41.79 38.69 -87.63
N ILE A 4 40.65 38.74 -88.29
CA ILE A 4 39.57 37.76 -88.08
C ILE A 4 40.02 36.40 -88.62
N ASP A 5 39.99 35.38 -87.75
CA ASP A 5 40.35 34.00 -88.10
C ASP A 5 39.25 33.38 -88.99
N LYS A 6 39.59 33.13 -90.26
CA LYS A 6 38.69 32.56 -91.26
C LYS A 6 38.34 31.10 -91.00
N GLN A 7 39.19 30.35 -90.30
CA GLN A 7 38.94 28.95 -89.97
C GLN A 7 37.90 28.85 -88.84
N ALA A 8 38.07 29.65 -87.79
CA ALA A 8 37.08 29.77 -86.71
C ALA A 8 35.70 30.20 -87.23
N LEU A 9 35.65 31.10 -88.22
CA LEU A 9 34.39 31.48 -88.88
C LEU A 9 33.73 30.33 -89.64
N ARG A 10 34.51 29.47 -90.31
CA ARG A 10 33.98 28.31 -91.04
C ARG A 10 33.44 27.25 -90.09
N GLU A 11 34.14 26.97 -89.01
CA GLU A 11 33.70 26.02 -87.98
C GLU A 11 32.43 26.51 -87.28
N ALA A 12 32.36 27.80 -86.92
CA ALA A 12 31.15 28.39 -86.37
C ALA A 12 29.97 28.33 -87.35
N ALA A 13 30.18 28.59 -88.64
CA ALA A 13 29.13 28.50 -89.66
C ALA A 13 28.58 27.07 -89.80
N VAL A 14 29.45 26.06 -89.81
CA VAL A 14 29.03 24.64 -89.85
C VAL A 14 28.29 24.24 -88.57
N ALA A 15 28.75 24.70 -87.41
CA ALA A 15 28.09 24.44 -86.12
C ALA A 15 26.68 25.05 -86.07
N ILE A 16 26.52 26.29 -86.55
CA ILE A 16 25.23 26.97 -86.65
C ILE A 16 24.28 26.24 -87.60
N GLU A 17 24.76 25.84 -88.78
CA GLU A 17 23.93 25.11 -89.74
C GLU A 17 23.50 23.74 -89.18
N THR A 18 24.43 23.04 -88.52
CA THR A 18 24.15 21.77 -87.84
C THR A 18 23.10 21.95 -86.74
N PHE A 19 23.22 23.01 -85.95
CA PHE A 19 22.22 23.36 -84.94
C PHE A 19 20.86 23.68 -85.57
N ARG A 20 20.82 24.48 -86.64
CA ARG A 20 19.56 24.82 -87.35
C ARG A 20 18.83 23.60 -87.88
N VAL A 21 19.56 22.60 -88.40
CA VAL A 21 18.97 21.36 -88.93
C VAL A 21 18.50 20.43 -87.79
N LYS A 22 19.23 20.39 -86.67
CA LYS A 22 18.89 19.52 -85.53
C LYS A 22 17.79 20.11 -84.62
N VAL A 23 17.77 21.42 -84.45
CA VAL A 23 16.77 22.14 -83.65
C VAL A 23 15.61 22.52 -84.56
N THR A 24 14.79 21.52 -84.84
CA THR A 24 13.53 21.71 -85.54
C THR A 24 12.46 22.19 -84.56
N PRO A 25 11.39 22.85 -85.05
CA PRO A 25 10.25 23.21 -84.21
C PRO A 25 9.66 22.01 -83.45
N GLN A 26 9.72 20.80 -84.02
CA GLN A 26 9.25 19.58 -83.37
C GLN A 26 10.09 19.21 -82.14
N VAL A 27 11.42 19.34 -82.22
CA VAL A 27 12.31 19.11 -81.08
C VAL A 27 12.05 20.13 -79.97
N VAL A 28 11.84 21.40 -80.33
CA VAL A 28 11.53 22.46 -79.36
C VAL A 28 10.20 22.19 -78.66
N LEU A 29 9.15 21.79 -79.40
CA LEU A 29 7.85 21.47 -78.81
C LEU A 29 7.93 20.27 -77.86
N ALA A 30 8.62 19.19 -78.26
CA ALA A 30 8.79 18.02 -77.40
C ALA A 30 9.50 18.35 -76.07
N LEU A 31 10.53 19.21 -76.12
CA LEU A 31 11.22 19.67 -74.92
C LEU A 31 10.35 20.58 -74.04
N LEU A 32 9.46 21.39 -74.63
CA LEU A 32 8.50 22.20 -73.87
C LEU A 32 7.44 21.33 -73.19
N ASP A 33 6.94 20.31 -73.88
CA ASP A 33 5.99 19.33 -73.32
C ASP A 33 6.64 18.55 -72.15
N GLU A 34 7.89 18.08 -72.32
CA GLU A 34 8.66 17.43 -71.26
C GLU A 34 8.90 18.37 -70.07
N ASN A 35 9.24 19.64 -70.32
CA ASN A 35 9.44 20.61 -69.24
C ASN A 35 8.14 20.86 -68.46
N LEU A 36 7.01 20.96 -69.15
CA LEU A 36 5.69 21.10 -68.54
C LEU A 36 5.34 19.86 -67.70
N GLN A 37 5.61 18.67 -68.21
CA GLN A 37 5.42 17.43 -67.45
C GLN A 37 6.30 17.39 -66.19
N LEU A 38 7.59 17.73 -66.31
CA LEU A 38 8.51 17.77 -65.18
C LEU A 38 8.09 18.81 -64.12
N GLN A 39 7.54 19.95 -64.52
CA GLN A 39 6.97 20.92 -63.59
C GLN A 39 5.78 20.34 -62.82
N GLN A 40 4.86 19.68 -63.52
CA GLN A 40 3.70 19.04 -62.88
C GLN A 40 4.11 17.93 -61.90
N GLU A 41 5.09 17.10 -62.28
CA GLU A 41 5.64 16.06 -61.41
C GLU A 41 6.35 16.65 -60.20
N LYS A 42 7.13 17.72 -60.38
CA LYS A 42 7.78 18.45 -59.29
C LYS A 42 6.76 19.00 -58.30
N ASP A 43 5.71 19.65 -58.79
CA ASP A 43 4.67 20.24 -57.94
C ASP A 43 3.89 19.15 -57.19
N ALA A 44 3.62 18.02 -57.83
CA ALA A 44 3.01 16.86 -57.18
C ALA A 44 3.90 16.28 -56.07
N ILE A 45 5.22 16.16 -56.32
CA ILE A 45 6.19 15.69 -55.32
C ILE A 45 6.29 16.68 -54.15
N GLU A 46 6.31 17.99 -54.42
CA GLU A 46 6.35 19.02 -53.38
C GLU A 46 5.09 18.98 -52.51
N ALA A 47 3.90 18.81 -53.11
CA ALA A 47 2.66 18.64 -52.37
C ALA A 47 2.69 17.40 -51.46
N VAL A 48 3.16 16.26 -51.96
CA VAL A 48 3.31 15.03 -51.15
C VAL A 48 4.34 15.21 -50.04
N ALA A 49 5.46 15.88 -50.31
CA ALA A 49 6.49 16.12 -49.30
C ALA A 49 6.00 17.03 -48.17
N LEU A 50 5.15 18.03 -48.48
CA LEU A 50 4.51 18.87 -47.47
C LEU A 50 3.52 18.07 -46.61
N ALA A 51 2.66 17.27 -47.23
CA ALA A 51 1.72 16.40 -46.50
C ALA A 51 2.47 15.44 -45.56
N LEU A 52 3.51 14.77 -46.05
CA LEU A 52 4.32 13.85 -45.23
C LEU A 52 5.02 14.58 -44.07
N ARG A 53 5.47 15.82 -44.28
CA ARG A 53 6.06 16.62 -43.21
C ARG A 53 5.04 16.92 -42.11
N ASP A 54 3.80 17.25 -42.49
CA ASP A 54 2.73 17.51 -41.54
C ASP A 54 2.31 16.25 -40.78
N ASP A 55 2.18 15.11 -41.47
CA ASP A 55 1.88 13.82 -40.84
C ASP A 55 2.97 13.43 -39.84
N MET A 56 4.24 13.60 -40.20
CA MET A 56 5.37 13.32 -39.31
C MET A 56 5.40 14.26 -38.10
N ARG A 57 4.98 15.52 -38.26
CA ARG A 57 4.84 16.47 -37.14
C ARG A 57 3.72 16.02 -36.20
N GLN A 58 2.56 15.67 -36.72
CA GLN A 58 1.43 15.18 -35.91
C GLN A 58 1.79 13.88 -35.17
N ALA A 59 2.48 12.95 -35.83
CA ALA A 59 2.93 11.71 -35.21
C ALA A 59 3.89 11.98 -34.03
N ARG A 60 4.77 12.98 -34.14
CA ARG A 60 5.67 13.39 -33.04
C ARG A 60 4.89 14.00 -31.88
N GLU A 61 3.92 14.86 -32.15
CA GLU A 61 3.09 15.45 -31.09
C GLU A 61 2.26 14.39 -30.35
N GLN A 62 1.73 13.40 -31.06
CA GLN A 62 1.03 12.26 -30.46
C GLN A 62 1.97 11.39 -29.63
N LEU A 63 3.20 11.15 -30.11
CA LEU A 63 4.21 10.41 -29.37
C LEU A 63 4.58 11.13 -28.06
N GLU A 64 4.86 12.43 -28.10
CA GLU A 64 5.19 13.23 -26.92
C GLU A 64 4.03 13.21 -25.89
N ALA A 65 2.78 13.33 -26.36
CA ALA A 65 1.62 13.24 -25.50
C ALA A 65 1.47 11.83 -24.86
N ALA A 66 1.76 10.77 -25.61
CA ALA A 66 1.74 9.40 -25.09
C ALA A 66 2.86 9.16 -24.07
N GLU A 67 4.08 9.61 -24.36
CA GLU A 67 5.23 9.52 -23.44
C GLU A 67 4.95 10.25 -22.13
N LYS A 68 4.36 11.45 -22.19
CA LYS A 68 3.94 12.18 -20.99
C LYS A 68 2.91 11.41 -20.17
N ARG A 69 1.88 10.84 -20.81
CA ARG A 69 0.86 10.02 -20.14
C ARG A 69 1.46 8.78 -19.49
N ILE A 70 2.43 8.14 -20.14
CA ILE A 70 3.15 6.99 -19.59
C ILE A 70 3.98 7.42 -18.38
N ALA A 71 4.71 8.53 -18.46
CA ALA A 71 5.50 9.04 -17.34
C ALA A 71 4.63 9.37 -16.11
N ASP A 72 3.50 10.07 -16.32
CA ASP A 72 2.55 10.39 -15.27
C ASP A 72 1.93 9.11 -14.65
N GLY A 73 1.58 8.14 -15.50
CA GLY A 73 1.06 6.83 -15.06
C GLY A 73 2.08 6.05 -14.23
N SER A 74 3.33 5.97 -14.69
CA SER A 74 4.42 5.30 -13.97
C SER A 74 4.68 5.94 -12.60
N LYS A 75 4.64 7.27 -12.51
CA LYS A 75 4.75 7.97 -11.23
C LYS A 75 3.61 7.58 -10.27
N ARG A 76 2.37 7.53 -10.77
CA ARG A 76 1.21 7.15 -9.94
C ARG A 76 1.29 5.71 -9.45
N ILE A 77 1.79 4.79 -10.27
CA ILE A 77 2.01 3.39 -9.89
C ILE A 77 3.04 3.33 -8.75
N ALA A 78 4.18 4.00 -8.87
CA ALA A 78 5.20 4.01 -7.82
C ALA A 78 4.69 4.59 -6.49
N GLU A 79 3.86 5.64 -6.53
CA GLU A 79 3.20 6.18 -5.34
C GLU A 79 2.26 5.16 -4.69
N LEU A 80 1.47 4.44 -5.49
CA LEU A 80 0.55 3.40 -5.01
C LEU A 80 1.30 2.21 -4.41
N GLU A 81 2.36 1.72 -5.06
CA GLU A 81 3.21 0.62 -4.56
C GLU A 81 3.83 0.98 -3.20
N ASN A 82 4.30 2.22 -3.04
CA ASN A 82 4.82 2.69 -1.76
C ASN A 82 3.73 2.77 -0.68
N SER A 83 2.54 3.28 -1.03
CA SER A 83 1.40 3.34 -0.10
C SER A 83 0.91 1.94 0.29
N GLU A 84 0.90 0.98 -0.63
CA GLU A 84 0.50 -0.40 -0.36
C GLU A 84 1.49 -1.08 0.58
N THR A 85 2.80 -0.90 0.33
CA THR A 85 3.85 -1.39 1.22
C THR A 85 3.70 -0.81 2.63
N GLN A 86 3.39 0.49 2.74
CA GLN A 86 3.13 1.13 4.02
C GLN A 86 1.91 0.52 4.73
N LEU A 87 0.79 0.33 4.03
CA LEU A 87 -0.43 -0.26 4.60
C LEU A 87 -0.21 -1.70 5.06
N ILE A 88 0.59 -2.49 4.36
CA ILE A 88 0.99 -3.83 4.79
C ILE A 88 1.77 -3.76 6.10
N ASN A 89 2.77 -2.88 6.19
CA ASN A 89 3.54 -2.71 7.43
C ASN A 89 2.68 -2.25 8.61
N GLU A 90 1.76 -1.31 8.38
CA GLU A 90 0.83 -0.82 9.39
C GLU A 90 -0.15 -1.91 9.84
N ARG A 91 -0.68 -2.71 8.90
CA ARG A 91 -1.52 -3.87 9.19
C ARG A 91 -0.76 -4.89 10.03
N ASP A 92 0.45 -5.27 9.63
CA ASP A 92 1.24 -6.28 10.33
C ASP A 92 1.61 -5.81 11.75
N ALA A 93 1.91 -4.51 11.92
CA ALA A 93 2.11 -3.91 13.23
C ALA A 93 0.84 -3.96 14.10
N ALA A 94 -0.32 -3.64 13.53
CA ALA A 94 -1.61 -3.72 14.23
C ALA A 94 -1.96 -5.16 14.61
N GLU A 95 -1.76 -6.12 13.70
CA GLU A 95 -1.99 -7.54 13.95
C GLU A 95 -1.10 -8.06 15.08
N SER A 96 0.18 -7.68 15.11
CA SER A 96 1.08 -8.03 16.20
C SER A 96 0.62 -7.43 17.53
N ALA A 97 0.23 -6.15 17.55
CA ALA A 97 -0.25 -5.50 18.77
C ALA A 97 -1.53 -6.17 19.32
N LEU A 98 -2.47 -6.53 18.43
CA LEU A 98 -3.67 -7.27 18.80
C LEU A 98 -3.35 -8.68 19.30
N ALA A 99 -2.40 -9.37 18.68
CA ALA A 99 -1.96 -10.69 19.12
C ALA A 99 -1.33 -10.64 20.53
N ASP A 100 -0.54 -9.61 20.82
CA ASP A 100 0.06 -9.41 22.14
C ASP A 100 -1.01 -9.10 23.20
N MET A 101 -2.02 -8.29 22.87
CA MET A 101 -3.16 -8.02 23.76
C MET A 101 -3.98 -9.28 24.04
N TYR A 102 -4.29 -10.05 22.99
CA TYR A 102 -5.01 -11.32 23.11
C TYR A 102 -4.23 -12.31 23.99
N GLN A 103 -2.93 -12.45 23.76
CA GLN A 103 -2.07 -13.32 24.57
C GLN A 103 -2.01 -12.87 26.03
N ALA A 104 -1.95 -11.57 26.30
CA ALA A 104 -1.95 -11.06 27.67
C ALA A 104 -3.25 -11.40 28.41
N ALA A 105 -4.39 -11.41 27.71
CA ALA A 105 -5.69 -11.72 28.30
C ALA A 105 -6.00 -13.23 28.40
N THR A 106 -5.58 -14.02 27.40
CA THR A 106 -5.97 -15.43 27.30
C THR A 106 -4.87 -16.41 27.71
N GLY A 107 -3.60 -15.96 27.68
CA GLY A 107 -2.40 -16.76 27.96
C GLY A 107 -1.74 -17.38 26.72
N GLU A 108 -2.42 -17.39 25.58
CA GLU A 108 -1.95 -18.02 24.33
C GLU A 108 -2.03 -17.04 23.16
N ARG A 109 -1.16 -17.19 22.15
CA ARG A 109 -1.26 -16.37 20.95
C ARG A 109 -2.44 -16.81 20.09
N PRO A 110 -3.13 -15.87 19.43
CA PRO A 110 -4.19 -16.23 18.50
C PRO A 110 -3.62 -16.88 17.24
N GLU A 111 -4.33 -17.87 16.70
CA GLU A 111 -4.07 -18.44 15.38
C GLU A 111 -4.99 -17.78 14.37
N TRP A 112 -4.53 -16.66 13.79
CA TRP A 112 -5.30 -15.94 12.78
C TRP A 112 -5.63 -16.85 11.60
N SER A 113 -6.90 -16.87 11.20
CA SER A 113 -7.35 -17.63 10.05
C SER A 113 -8.55 -16.95 9.39
N ASN A 114 -8.93 -17.40 8.20
CA ASN A 114 -10.14 -16.88 7.53
C ASN A 114 -11.44 -17.13 8.32
N MET A 115 -11.43 -18.07 9.27
CA MET A 115 -12.59 -18.42 10.10
C MET A 115 -12.46 -17.90 11.54
N PHE A 116 -11.33 -17.26 11.89
CA PHE A 116 -11.07 -16.71 13.21
C PHE A 116 -10.32 -15.38 13.05
N GLY A 117 -11.09 -14.29 13.16
CA GLY A 117 -10.62 -12.93 12.97
C GLY A 117 -10.59 -12.12 14.27
N PHE A 118 -10.42 -10.81 14.13
CA PHE A 118 -10.27 -9.90 15.27
C PHE A 118 -11.51 -9.84 16.17
N ALA A 119 -12.72 -9.96 15.61
CA ALA A 119 -13.95 -9.97 16.40
C ALA A 119 -14.04 -11.21 17.29
N ASP A 120 -13.76 -12.40 16.73
CA ASP A 120 -13.74 -13.65 17.50
C ASP A 120 -12.70 -13.59 18.63
N ALA A 121 -11.53 -13.01 18.36
CA ALA A 121 -10.49 -12.81 19.36
C ALA A 121 -10.94 -11.87 20.50
N VAL A 122 -11.67 -10.79 20.19
CA VAL A 122 -12.22 -9.87 21.18
C VAL A 122 -13.29 -10.56 22.03
N ASP A 123 -14.18 -11.34 21.43
CA ASP A 123 -15.25 -12.07 22.14
C ASP A 123 -14.66 -13.04 23.18
N VAL A 124 -13.59 -13.77 22.82
CA VAL A 124 -12.88 -14.66 23.76
C VAL A 124 -12.24 -13.87 24.90
N VAL A 125 -11.63 -12.72 24.63
CA VAL A 125 -11.03 -11.86 25.67
C VAL A 125 -12.11 -11.35 26.63
N GLU A 126 -13.27 -10.94 26.09
CA GLU A 126 -14.41 -10.49 26.89
C GLU A 126 -14.93 -11.60 27.82
N GLU A 127 -15.09 -12.82 27.31
CA GLU A 127 -15.52 -13.97 28.12
C GLU A 127 -14.52 -14.28 29.25
N ARG A 128 -13.21 -14.25 28.94
CA ARG A 128 -12.17 -14.49 29.95
C ARG A 128 -12.14 -13.40 31.00
N LEU A 129 -12.32 -12.14 30.61
CA LEU A 129 -12.41 -11.03 31.55
C LEU A 129 -13.61 -11.18 32.48
N ALA A 130 -14.79 -11.48 31.95
CA ALA A 130 -16.00 -11.72 32.75
C ALA A 130 -15.81 -12.86 33.75
N THR A 131 -15.14 -13.95 33.33
CA THR A 131 -14.79 -15.07 34.21
C THR A 131 -13.84 -14.66 35.32
N LEU A 132 -12.80 -13.88 35.00
CA LEU A 132 -11.84 -13.37 36.00
C LEU A 132 -12.49 -12.40 36.99
N GLU A 133 -13.37 -11.50 36.53
CA GLU A 133 -14.11 -10.58 37.40
C GLU A 133 -15.07 -11.32 38.34
N ALA A 134 -15.75 -12.35 37.83
CA ALA A 134 -16.59 -13.23 38.66
C ALA A 134 -15.76 -13.94 39.74
N ASN A 135 -14.60 -14.48 39.39
CA ASN A 135 -13.68 -15.13 40.34
C ASN A 135 -13.11 -14.15 41.37
N GLN A 136 -12.75 -12.93 40.97
CA GLN A 136 -12.24 -11.92 41.91
C GLN A 136 -13.31 -11.50 42.94
N SER A 137 -14.58 -11.48 42.51
CA SER A 137 -15.74 -11.21 43.35
C SER A 137 -16.05 -12.34 44.34
N GLN A 138 -15.43 -13.52 44.20
CA GLN A 138 -15.55 -14.63 45.16
C GLN A 138 -14.80 -14.38 46.47
N THR A 139 -14.06 -13.28 46.61
CA THR A 139 -13.70 -12.77 47.96
C THR A 139 -14.98 -12.25 48.62
N THR A 140 -15.79 -13.17 49.13
CA THR A 140 -17.15 -12.86 49.58
C THR A 140 -17.11 -11.87 50.75
N PRO A 141 -18.12 -10.97 50.88
CA PRO A 141 -18.27 -10.14 52.08
C PRO A 141 -18.25 -10.97 53.37
N THR A 142 -18.78 -12.20 53.31
CA THR A 142 -18.72 -13.19 54.39
C THR A 142 -17.29 -13.64 54.71
N GLY A 143 -16.46 -13.92 53.71
CA GLY A 143 -15.04 -14.24 53.92
C GLY A 143 -14.25 -13.08 54.52
N ILE A 144 -14.49 -11.85 54.07
CA ILE A 144 -13.89 -10.63 54.62
C ILE A 144 -14.32 -10.44 56.09
N GLN A 145 -15.60 -10.66 56.40
CA GLN A 145 -16.13 -10.56 57.75
C GLN A 145 -15.50 -11.63 58.68
N LEU A 146 -15.43 -12.90 58.23
CA LEU A 146 -14.85 -14.00 58.98
C LEU A 146 -13.38 -13.72 59.34
N ILE A 147 -12.59 -13.22 58.38
CA ILE A 147 -11.19 -12.84 58.62
C ILE A 147 -11.11 -11.67 59.61
N THR A 148 -11.96 -10.66 59.47
CA THR A 148 -11.98 -9.49 60.36
C THR A 148 -12.30 -9.87 61.80
N GLU A 149 -13.34 -10.68 61.99
CA GLU A 149 -13.74 -11.18 63.30
C GLU A 149 -12.68 -12.12 63.90
N ALA A 150 -12.05 -12.96 63.07
CA ALA A 150 -10.96 -13.83 63.52
C ALA A 150 -9.77 -13.01 64.05
N ILE A 151 -9.39 -11.93 63.37
CA ILE A 151 -8.33 -11.02 63.84
C ILE A 151 -8.71 -10.42 65.20
N GLY A 152 -9.95 -9.95 65.36
CA GLY A 152 -10.44 -9.41 66.63
C GLY A 152 -10.39 -10.42 67.78
N ALA A 153 -10.80 -11.66 67.52
CA ALA A 153 -10.76 -12.73 68.50
C ALA A 153 -9.35 -13.16 68.88
N HIS A 154 -8.41 -13.19 67.93
CA HIS A 154 -6.99 -13.41 68.24
C HIS A 154 -6.48 -12.33 69.21
N GLY A 155 -6.82 -11.06 68.97
CA GLY A 155 -6.48 -9.98 69.90
C GLY A 155 -7.08 -10.18 71.29
N TYR A 156 -8.33 -10.62 71.38
CA TYR A 156 -9.00 -10.92 72.64
C TYR A 156 -8.35 -12.10 73.41
N ILE A 157 -8.04 -13.19 72.71
CA ILE A 157 -7.36 -14.37 73.27
C ILE A 157 -6.00 -13.97 73.85
N VAL A 158 -5.19 -13.24 73.08
CA VAL A 158 -3.89 -12.75 73.54
C VAL A 158 -4.05 -11.85 74.77
N GLY A 159 -5.03 -10.95 74.77
CA GLY A 159 -5.35 -10.09 75.91
C GLY A 159 -5.72 -10.87 77.17
N CYS A 160 -6.54 -11.92 77.03
CA CYS A 160 -6.93 -12.80 78.15
C CYS A 160 -5.74 -13.55 78.73
N LEU A 161 -4.84 -14.06 77.88
CA LEU A 161 -3.62 -14.74 78.33
C LEU A 161 -2.68 -13.78 79.10
N LEU A 162 -2.49 -12.56 78.60
CA LEU A 162 -1.67 -11.54 79.27
C LEU A 162 -2.26 -11.10 80.62
N GLN A 163 -3.58 -11.15 80.76
CA GLN A 163 -4.29 -10.83 82.01
C GLN A 163 -4.43 -12.02 82.97
N GLY A 164 -3.84 -13.18 82.65
CA GLY A 164 -3.90 -14.36 83.50
C GLY A 164 -5.27 -15.05 83.54
N ARG A 165 -6.09 -14.87 82.49
CA ARG A 165 -7.40 -15.54 82.32
C ARG A 165 -7.37 -16.57 81.18
N PRO A 166 -6.70 -17.71 81.37
CA PRO A 166 -6.55 -18.72 80.32
C PRO A 166 -7.85 -19.48 80.00
N ASP A 167 -8.79 -19.49 80.94
CA ASP A 167 -10.14 -20.04 80.80
C ASP A 167 -10.93 -19.33 79.70
N LEU A 168 -10.95 -18.00 79.70
CA LEU A 168 -11.61 -17.19 78.67
C LEU A 168 -10.92 -17.29 77.32
N ALA A 169 -9.58 -17.37 77.32
CA ALA A 169 -8.80 -17.58 76.10
C ALA A 169 -9.12 -18.94 75.45
N LEU A 170 -9.24 -19.99 76.25
CA LEU A 170 -9.60 -21.32 75.78
C LEU A 170 -11.05 -21.40 75.30
N GLU A 171 -11.98 -20.73 75.98
CA GLU A 171 -13.37 -20.64 75.56
C GLU A 171 -13.50 -19.97 74.18
N GLU A 172 -12.86 -18.83 74.00
CA GLU A 172 -12.89 -18.11 72.72
C GLU A 172 -12.21 -18.92 71.61
N SER A 173 -11.07 -19.55 71.90
CA SER A 173 -10.40 -20.45 70.94
C SER A 173 -11.31 -21.59 70.46
N ARG A 174 -12.09 -22.21 71.35
CA ARG A 174 -13.03 -23.29 70.98
C ARG A 174 -14.14 -22.80 70.06
N LYS A 175 -14.66 -21.59 70.27
CA LYS A 175 -15.67 -20.98 69.38
C LYS A 175 -15.13 -20.83 67.96
N TRP A 176 -13.89 -20.38 67.82
CA TRP A 176 -13.25 -20.21 66.51
C TRP A 176 -12.90 -21.51 65.82
N VAL A 177 -12.48 -22.55 66.57
CA VAL A 177 -12.32 -23.90 65.99
C VAL A 177 -13.63 -24.41 65.39
N SER A 178 -14.76 -24.18 66.05
CA SER A 178 -16.08 -24.53 65.52
C SER A 178 -16.47 -23.67 64.32
N ALA A 179 -16.24 -22.36 64.38
CA ALA A 179 -16.57 -21.43 63.30
C ALA A 179 -15.78 -21.73 62.02
N PHE A 180 -14.47 -22.01 62.13
CA PHE A 180 -13.66 -22.41 60.99
C PHE A 180 -14.02 -23.80 60.46
N GLY A 181 -14.40 -24.74 61.33
CA GLY A 181 -14.91 -26.05 60.89
C GLY A 181 -16.16 -25.93 60.01
N GLN A 182 -17.12 -25.11 60.44
CA GLN A 182 -18.33 -24.82 59.65
C GLN A 182 -18.01 -24.08 58.35
N ALA A 183 -17.07 -23.13 58.37
CA ALA A 183 -16.63 -22.43 57.16
C ALA A 183 -15.95 -23.38 56.16
N ALA A 184 -15.15 -24.34 56.63
CA ALA A 184 -14.49 -25.34 55.78
C ALA A 184 -15.50 -26.29 55.11
N GLU A 185 -16.58 -26.66 55.78
CA GLU A 185 -17.68 -27.45 55.19
C GLU A 185 -18.39 -26.68 54.07
N ILE A 186 -18.58 -25.37 54.22
CA ILE A 186 -19.19 -24.51 53.19
C ILE A 186 -18.28 -24.41 51.96
N VAL A 187 -16.98 -24.22 52.15
CA VAL A 187 -15.99 -24.15 51.05
C VAL A 187 -15.90 -25.48 50.30
N SER A 188 -15.89 -26.61 51.02
CA SER A 188 -15.82 -27.95 50.42
C SER A 188 -17.09 -28.36 49.65
N ALA A 189 -18.20 -27.63 49.83
CA ALA A 189 -19.45 -27.86 49.12
C ALA A 189 -19.60 -26.98 47.86
N GLN A 190 -18.63 -26.09 47.60
CA GLN A 190 -18.61 -25.18 46.45
C GLN A 190 -17.65 -25.62 45.32
N ASP A 191 -16.80 -26.62 45.57
CA ASP A 191 -16.00 -27.37 44.57
C ASP A 191 -16.79 -28.56 44.00
#